data_AF-A0A445N197-F1
#
_entry.id   AF-A0A445N197-F1
#
_cell.length_a   1.000
_cell.length_b   1.000
_cell.length_c   1.000
_cell.angle_alpha   90.00
_cell.angle_beta   90.00
_cell.angle_gamma   90.00
#
_symmetry.space_group_name_H-M   'P 1'
#
loop_
_entity.id
_entity.type
_entity.pdbx_description
1 polymer ?
#
loop_
_entity_poly.entity_id
_entity_poly.type
_entity_poly.pdbx_seq_one_letter_code
_entity_poly.pdbx_strand_id
1 'polypeptide(L)' 'MRIKKLDLRAFGPFTDNVLDFSSEYPGLHIVYGLNEAGKSSALRALDSFFFGMPDRTNDLSLEHKKTKVAAL' A
#
# COMPACT_ATOMS: atom_id res chain seq x y z
N MET A 1 18.00 6.01 3.37
CA MET A 1 16.77 5.20 3.55
C MET A 1 16.62 4.26 2.36
N ARG A 2 16.21 2.99 2.54
CA ARG A 2 15.93 2.05 1.44
C ARG A 2 14.68 1.23 1.75
N ILE A 3 13.69 1.27 0.86
CA ILE A 3 12.43 0.53 0.98
C ILE A 3 12.62 -0.82 0.30
N LYS A 4 12.41 -1.91 1.03
CA LYS A 4 12.49 -3.27 0.47
C LYS A 4 11.13 -3.80 0.06
N LYS A 5 10.07 -3.39 0.75
CA LYS A 5 8.73 -3.90 0.56
C LYS A 5 7.73 -2.83 0.97
N LEU A 6 6.63 -2.71 0.24
CA LEU A 6 5.49 -1.88 0.59
C LEU A 6 4.23 -2.77 0.65
N ASP A 7 3.68 -2.94 1.84
CA ASP A 7 2.49 -3.76 2.09
C ASP A 7 1.23 -2.87 2.06
N LEU A 8 0.46 -2.99 0.98
CA LEU A 8 -0.77 -2.24 0.72
C LEU A 8 -1.98 -3.08 1.14
N ARG A 9 -2.27 -3.07 2.46
CA ARG A 9 -3.33 -3.90 3.06
C ARG A 9 -4.74 -3.47 2.65
N ALA A 10 -5.02 -2.18 2.69
CA ALA A 10 -6.32 -1.64 2.32
C ALA A 10 -6.21 -0.14 1.95
N PHE A 11 -5.58 0.13 0.80
CA PHE A 11 -5.27 1.50 0.35
C PHE A 11 -5.64 1.72 -1.11
N GLY A 12 -6.51 2.67 -1.40
CA GLY A 12 -7.06 2.95 -2.72
C GLY A 12 -7.70 1.68 -3.32
N PRO A 13 -7.26 1.22 -4.51
CA PRO A 13 -7.75 -0.01 -5.12
C PRO A 13 -7.07 -1.29 -4.59
N PHE A 14 -6.10 -1.18 -3.68
CA PHE A 14 -5.32 -2.32 -3.20
C PHE A 14 -5.95 -2.97 -1.96
N THR A 15 -6.08 -4.29 -2.01
CA THR A 15 -6.44 -5.15 -0.87
C THR A 15 -5.38 -6.23 -0.72
N ASP A 16 -4.65 -6.23 0.40
CA ASP A 16 -3.55 -7.16 0.70
C ASP A 16 -2.52 -7.35 -0.43
N ASN A 17 -2.16 -6.26 -1.12
CA ASN A 17 -1.16 -6.28 -2.18
C ASN A 17 0.24 -5.96 -1.65
N VAL A 18 1.26 -6.54 -2.28
CA VAL A 18 2.67 -6.33 -1.93
C VAL A 18 3.43 -5.81 -3.14
N LEU A 19 4.12 -4.68 -2.97
CA LEU A 19 5.16 -4.26 -3.91
C LEU A 19 6.52 -4.62 -3.31
N ASP A 20 7.19 -5.61 -3.91
CA ASP A 20 8.52 -6.05 -3.51
C ASP A 20 9.59 -5.30 -4.32
N PHE A 21 10.46 -4.58 -3.60
CA PHE A 21 11.61 -3.85 -4.13
C PHE A 21 12.94 -4.49 -3.70
N SER A 22 12.89 -5.68 -3.11
CA SER A 22 14.08 -6.43 -2.76
C SER A 22 14.86 -6.77 -4.02
N SER A 23 16.12 -6.39 -4.03
CA SER A 23 17.06 -6.65 -5.11
C SER A 23 18.46 -6.67 -4.52
N GLU A 24 19.28 -7.62 -4.97
CA GLU A 24 20.69 -7.69 -4.61
C GLU A 24 21.45 -6.46 -5.13
N TYR A 25 20.96 -5.85 -6.22
CA TYR A 25 21.58 -4.70 -6.86
C TYR A 25 20.85 -3.40 -6.53
N PRO A 26 21.57 -2.29 -6.29
CA PRO A 26 20.96 -0.97 -6.26
C PRO A 26 20.44 -0.62 -7.67
N GLY A 27 19.33 0.12 -7.76
CA GLY A 27 18.79 0.48 -9.06
C GLY A 27 17.49 1.28 -9.00
N LEU A 28 16.95 1.53 -10.19
CA LEU A 28 15.67 2.17 -10.41
C LEU A 28 14.58 1.10 -10.46
N HIS A 29 13.62 1.19 -9.53
CA HIS A 29 12.41 0.36 -9.57
C HIS A 29 11.30 1.15 -10.27
N ILE A 30 10.71 0.58 -11.33
CA ILE A 30 9.61 1.18 -12.08
C ILE A 30 8.33 0.39 -11.81
N VAL A 31 7.30 1.06 -11.28
CA VAL A 31 5.95 0.52 -11.14
C VAL A 31 5.13 0.95 -12.35
N TYR A 32 4.68 0.00 -13.17
CA TYR A 32 3.93 0.25 -14.40
C TYR A 32 2.69 -0.66 -14.50
N GLY A 33 1.78 -0.32 -15.42
CA GLY A 33 0.51 -1.03 -15.60
C GLY A 33 -0.49 -0.17 -16.36
N LEU A 34 -1.69 -0.71 -16.59
CA LEU A 34 -2.79 0.01 -17.25
C LEU A 34 -3.20 1.26 -16.45
N ASN A 35 -3.92 2.17 -17.13
CA ASN A 35 -4.61 3.24 -16.42
C ASN A 35 -5.52 2.64 -15.34
N GLU A 36 -5.66 3.37 -14.23
CA GLU A 36 -6.48 2.94 -13.08
C GLU A 36 -5.98 1.70 -12.32
N ALA A 37 -4.86 1.07 -12.72
CA ALA A 37 -4.25 -0.04 -12.00
C ALA A 37 -3.67 0.31 -10.61
N GLY A 38 -3.94 1.50 -10.08
CA GLY A 38 -3.53 1.90 -8.72
C GLY A 38 -2.14 2.52 -8.58
N LYS A 39 -1.40 2.78 -9.67
CA LYS A 39 -0.04 3.37 -9.61
C LYS A 39 0.02 4.69 -8.82
N SER A 40 -0.89 5.63 -9.09
CA SER A 40 -0.97 6.89 -8.34
C SER A 40 -1.40 6.69 -6.89
N SER A 41 -2.17 5.64 -6.59
CA SER A 41 -2.53 5.27 -5.23
C SER A 41 -1.33 4.66 -4.47
N ALA A 42 -0.48 3.88 -5.14
CA ALA A 42 0.72 3.32 -4.53
C ALA A 42 1.72 4.43 -4.15
N LEU A 43 1.88 5.45 -4.99
CA LEU A 43 2.70 6.62 -4.67
C LEU A 43 2.13 7.41 -3.48
N ARG A 44 0.82 7.61 -3.41
CA ARG A 44 0.15 8.26 -2.27
C ARG A 44 0.25 7.45 -0.97
N ALA A 45 0.21 6.12 -1.06
CA ALA A 45 0.44 5.24 0.08
C ALA A 45 1.86 5.41 0.62
N LEU A 46 2.84 5.52 -0.28
CA LEU A 46 4.25 5.74 0.08
C LEU A 46 4.44 7.09 0.78
N ASP A 47 3.84 8.15 0.24
CA ASP A 47 3.86 9.49 0.83
C ASP A 47 3.22 9.49 2.23
N SER A 48 2.03 8.90 2.33
CA SER A 48 1.30 8.75 3.60
C SER A 48 2.06 7.94 4.65
N PHE A 49 2.85 6.95 4.22
CA PHE A 49 3.69 6.16 5.12
C PHE A 49 4.81 6.99 5.75
N PHE A 50 5.42 7.90 4.99
CA PHE A 50 6.54 8.72 5.50
C PHE A 50 6.08 9.97 6.24
N PHE A 51 4.97 10.59 5.82
CA PHE A 51 4.58 11.91 6.29
C PHE A 51 3.24 11.94 7.02
N GLY A 52 2.61 10.77 7.17
CA GLY A 52 1.28 10.64 7.74
C GLY A 52 0.17 10.88 6.71
N MET A 53 -1.04 10.46 7.07
CA MET A 53 -2.21 10.67 6.22
C MET A 53 -2.86 12.02 6.53
N PRO A 54 -3.40 12.72 5.53
CA PRO A 54 -4.26 13.88 5.77
C PRO A 54 -5.56 13.43 6.45
N ASP A 55 -6.18 14.34 7.21
CA ASP A 55 -7.45 14.10 7.93
C ASP A 55 -8.58 13.57 7.03
N ARG A 56 -8.52 13.90 5.75
CA ARG A 56 -9.44 13.40 4.72
C ARG A 56 -8.65 12.80 3.58
N THR A 57 -8.88 11.51 3.35
CA THR A 57 -8.36 10.79 2.19
C THR A 57 -9.41 9.83 1.66
N ASN A 58 -9.48 9.72 0.34
CA ASN A 58 -10.36 8.76 -0.34
C ASN A 58 -9.69 7.39 -0.51
N ASP A 59 -8.42 7.26 -0.14
CA ASP A 59 -7.67 6.02 -0.31
C ASP A 59 -7.81 5.07 0.89
N LEU A 60 -8.42 5.48 2.00
CA LEU A 60 -8.67 4.55 3.10
C LEU A 60 -9.89 3.69 2.79
N SER A 61 -9.68 2.39 2.61
CA SER A 61 -10.76 1.41 2.50
C SER A 61 -10.70 0.50 3.72
N LEU A 62 -11.62 0.66 4.68
CA LEU A 62 -11.68 -0.21 5.86
C LEU A 62 -12.61 -1.39 5.56
N GLU A 63 -12.07 -2.51 5.10
CA GLU A 63 -12.81 -3.78 5.18
C GLU A 63 -12.80 -4.27 6.64
N HIS A 64 -13.88 -4.02 7.38
CA HIS A 64 -14.10 -4.64 8.69
C HIS A 64 -14.39 -6.14 8.52
N LYS A 65 -13.35 -6.98 8.45
CA LYS A 65 -13.54 -8.41 8.80
C LYS A 65 -13.84 -8.47 10.30
N LYS A 66 -15.11 -8.72 10.65
CA LYS A 66 -15.53 -9.02 12.02
C LYS A 66 -14.77 -10.27 12.50
N THR A 67 -13.65 -10.08 13.19
CA THR A 67 -13.02 -11.16 13.96
C THR A 67 -13.96 -11.50 15.11
N LYS A 68 -14.73 -12.58 14.97
CA LYS A 68 -15.38 -13.20 16.12
C LYS A 68 -14.29 -13.89 16.94
N VAL A 69 -13.90 -13.28 18.05
CA VAL A 69 -13.15 -13.98 19.09
C VAL A 69 -14.18 -14.75 19.90
N ALA A 70 -14.26 -16.07 19.70
CA ALA A 70 -14.90 -16.95 20.66
C ALA A 70 -13.87 -17.25 21.74
N ALA A 71 -14.11 -16.78 22.96
CA ALA A 71 -13.50 -17.38 24.14
C ALA A 71 -14.29 -18.66 24.47
N LEU A 72 -13.56 -19.73 24.78
CA LEU A 72 -14.09 -21.04 25.18
C LEU A 72 -15.07 -20.93 26.35
#